data_AF-A0A1Y4NTV1-F1
#
_entry.id   AF-A0A1Y4NTV1-F1
#
_cell.length_a   1.000
_cell.length_b   1.000
_cell.length_c   1.000
_cell.angle_alpha   90.00
_cell.angle_beta   90.00
_cell.angle_gamma   90.00
#
_symmetry.space_group_name_H-M   'P 1'
#
loop_
_entity.id
_entity.type
_entity.pdbx_description
1 polymer ?
#
loop_
_entity_poly.entity_id
_entity_poly.type
_entity_poly.pdbx_seq_one_letter_code
_entity_poly.pdbx_strand_id
1 'polypeptide(L)'
;MNIFNCVEENGKTYLIYEKKPEEKLDRLTLEMLENNQIPGTVPVSFSSKADEVRMKYEITGLGTLKEYLAGEVKRNQILAVIEAIADVVITGGDYMLLQSSYILDESTIFVNPQSEAVVMIVVPVERIADEPCAFFRKLLFDLHYDQSEDCSFVAALLNFLGAKEKFSFDALKKEIFTLCNETLNKAITDVKAAPVTTGEPFSDLQDKKDSSEELYQQKNTDQWEDEDDSDETVLLGEETEAHFPRFLIHRIKTGETYEIKEKMVRIGRSPSVCEICLLGNRGIGRIHAILHVNDGNVYIEDNGSKNKTYLDGEQIIPGEKPKILHSGAKLRLGNEELEFEIC
;
A
#
# COMPACT_ATOMS: atom_id res chain seq x y z
N MET A 1 24.80 0.26 20.50
CA MET A 1 26.25 0.45 20.25
C MET A 1 26.43 0.40 18.75
N ASN A 2 27.11 1.38 18.16
CA ASN A 2 27.30 1.41 16.71
C ASN A 2 28.31 0.31 16.32
N ILE A 3 27.85 -0.73 15.65
CA ILE A 3 28.65 -1.89 15.20
C ILE A 3 29.38 -1.61 13.88
N PHE A 4 29.13 -0.45 13.27
CA PHE A 4 29.72 -0.03 12.00
C PHE A 4 30.70 1.11 12.20
N ASN A 5 31.76 1.10 11.40
CA ASN A 5 32.67 2.22 11.23
C ASN A 5 32.32 2.96 9.93
N CYS A 6 32.09 4.28 9.99
CA CYS A 6 31.86 5.09 8.80
C CYS A 6 33.19 5.58 8.21
N VAL A 7 33.36 5.42 6.91
CA VAL A 7 34.58 5.82 6.19
C VAL A 7 34.22 6.49 4.86
N GLU A 8 34.89 7.59 4.55
CA GLU A 8 34.80 8.27 3.25
C GLU A 8 36.05 8.01 2.42
N GLU A 9 35.87 7.47 1.21
CA GLU A 9 36.96 7.14 0.29
C GLU A 9 36.55 7.49 -1.14
N ASN A 10 37.39 8.23 -1.86
CA ASN A 10 37.18 8.62 -3.26
C ASN A 10 35.81 9.29 -3.52
N GLY A 11 35.32 10.10 -2.58
CA GLY A 11 34.03 10.79 -2.69
C GLY A 11 32.80 9.89 -2.51
N LYS A 12 33.00 8.66 -2.02
CA LYS A 12 31.94 7.74 -1.62
C LYS A 12 31.97 7.52 -0.11
N THR A 13 30.80 7.32 0.48
CA THR A 13 30.64 7.08 1.91
C THR A 13 30.27 5.62 2.13
N TYR A 14 30.95 4.98 3.08
CA TYR A 14 30.76 3.56 3.38
C TYR A 14 30.56 3.31 4.86
N LEU A 15 29.70 2.34 5.18
CA LEU A 15 29.70 1.69 6.48
C LEU A 15 30.47 0.39 6.39
N ILE A 16 31.37 0.18 7.34
CA ILE A 16 32.23 -1.00 7.41
C ILE A 16 31.83 -1.81 8.63
N TYR A 17 31.45 -3.06 8.38
CA TYR A 17 31.30 -4.08 9.41
C TYR A 17 32.53 -4.99 9.43
N GLU A 18 33.09 -5.16 10.61
CA GLU A 18 34.22 -6.06 10.86
C GLU A 18 33.70 -7.26 11.64
N LYS A 19 33.67 -8.42 10.97
CA LYS A 19 33.22 -9.67 11.59
C LYS A 19 34.16 -10.02 12.74
N LYS A 20 33.60 -10.26 13.91
CA LYS A 20 34.39 -10.72 15.06
C LYS A 20 34.78 -12.19 14.93
N PRO A 21 35.91 -12.65 15.49
CA PRO A 21 36.35 -14.04 15.38
C PRO A 21 35.28 -15.07 15.81
N GLU A 22 34.52 -14.77 16.86
CA GLU A 22 33.48 -15.63 17.44
C GLU A 22 32.18 -15.71 16.61
N GLU A 23 31.94 -14.76 15.72
CA GLU A 23 30.73 -14.72 14.91
C GLU A 23 30.78 -15.81 13.83
N LYS A 24 29.65 -16.48 13.64
CA LYS A 24 29.49 -17.44 12.54
C LYS A 24 28.93 -16.73 11.32
N LEU A 25 29.50 -17.02 10.16
CA LEU A 25 29.06 -16.45 8.91
C LEU A 25 27.89 -17.25 8.36
N ASP A 26 26.80 -16.56 8.00
CA ASP A 26 25.73 -17.14 7.21
C ASP A 26 26.15 -17.13 5.74
N ARG A 27 26.61 -18.28 5.26
CA ARG A 27 27.12 -18.44 3.90
C ARG A 27 26.04 -18.22 2.85
N LEU A 28 24.80 -18.64 3.12
CA LEU A 28 23.70 -18.47 2.17
C LEU A 28 23.39 -16.99 2.00
N THR A 29 23.24 -16.26 3.11
CA THR A 29 22.99 -14.82 3.06
C THR A 29 24.14 -14.07 2.37
N LEU A 30 25.40 -14.47 2.61
CA LEU A 30 26.55 -13.89 1.92
C LEU A 30 26.48 -14.13 0.41
N GLU A 31 26.26 -15.38 -0.02
CA GLU A 31 26.18 -15.73 -1.44
C GLU A 31 25.04 -14.98 -2.14
N MET A 32 23.90 -14.80 -1.46
CA MET A 32 22.77 -14.04 -1.98
C MET A 32 23.10 -12.56 -2.16
N LEU A 33 23.78 -11.94 -1.19
CA LEU A 33 24.19 -10.54 -1.26
C LEU A 33 25.31 -10.27 -2.28
N GLU A 34 26.23 -11.22 -2.47
CA GLU A 34 27.36 -11.08 -3.40
C GLU A 34 26.92 -11.23 -4.86
N ASN A 35 25.96 -12.13 -5.15
CA ASN A 35 25.59 -12.49 -6.51
C ASN A 35 24.29 -11.84 -7.02
N ASN A 36 23.52 -11.18 -6.15
CA ASN A 36 22.24 -10.58 -6.52
C ASN A 36 22.16 -9.11 -6.11
N GLN A 37 21.41 -8.33 -6.89
CA GLN A 37 20.92 -7.03 -6.44
C GLN A 37 19.57 -7.24 -5.77
N ILE A 38 19.57 -7.29 -4.44
CA ILE A 38 18.35 -7.51 -3.65
C ILE A 38 17.67 -6.15 -3.40
N PRO A 39 16.45 -5.92 -3.90
CA PRO A 39 15.73 -4.67 -3.68
C PRO A 39 15.59 -4.35 -2.19
N GLY A 40 15.83 -3.10 -1.83
CA GLY A 40 15.71 -2.66 -0.43
C GLY A 40 16.93 -2.94 0.43
N THR A 41 17.99 -3.56 -0.11
CA THR A 41 19.26 -3.75 0.62
C THR A 41 20.32 -2.76 0.17
N VAL A 42 21.20 -2.37 1.08
CA VAL A 42 22.37 -1.55 0.75
C VAL A 42 23.39 -2.43 0.01
N PRO A 43 23.90 -2.02 -1.17
CA PRO A 43 24.94 -2.76 -1.89
C PRO A 43 26.17 -2.98 -1.01
N VAL A 44 26.64 -4.22 -0.95
CA VAL A 44 27.77 -4.64 -0.12
C VAL A 44 28.89 -5.23 -0.95
N SER A 45 30.12 -4.92 -0.56
CA SER A 45 31.32 -5.56 -1.07
C SER A 45 32.05 -6.29 0.05
N PHE A 46 32.56 -7.48 -0.25
CA PHE A 46 33.25 -8.33 0.71
C PHE A 46 34.76 -8.29 0.46
N SER A 47 35.54 -8.22 1.53
CA SER A 47 37.00 -8.39 1.45
C SER A 47 37.45 -9.34 2.54
N SER A 48 38.18 -10.37 2.14
CA SER A 48 38.85 -11.30 3.04
C SER A 48 40.36 -11.12 2.94
N LYS A 49 41.00 -10.75 4.05
CA LYS A 49 42.45 -10.80 4.20
C LYS A 49 42.76 -11.47 5.54
N ALA A 50 43.60 -12.51 5.52
CA ALA A 50 44.19 -13.13 6.71
C ALA A 50 43.20 -13.37 7.88
N ASP A 51 42.11 -14.11 7.62
CA ASP A 51 41.03 -14.45 8.57
C ASP A 51 40.08 -13.31 9.02
N GLU A 52 40.25 -12.08 8.51
CA GLU A 52 39.32 -10.98 8.76
C GLU A 52 38.33 -10.82 7.58
N VAL A 53 37.03 -10.98 7.86
CA VAL A 53 35.95 -10.70 6.91
C VAL A 53 35.45 -9.28 7.16
N ARG A 54 35.68 -8.40 6.18
CA ARG A 54 35.15 -7.04 6.16
C ARG A 54 34.01 -6.94 5.14
N MET A 55 32.93 -6.31 5.56
CA MET A 55 31.76 -6.02 4.72
C MET A 55 31.64 -4.52 4.60
N LYS A 56 31.65 -4.02 3.37
CA LYS A 56 31.67 -2.59 3.07
C LYS A 56 30.40 -2.22 2.31
N TYR A 57 29.51 -1.51 2.99
CA TYR A 57 28.19 -1.07 2.49
C TYR A 57 28.31 0.35 1.93
N GLU A 58 27.94 0.56 0.66
CA GLU A 58 27.97 1.88 0.03
C GLU A 58 26.69 2.66 0.33
N ILE A 59 26.81 3.74 1.11
CA ILE A 59 25.68 4.58 1.54
C ILE A 59 25.71 5.99 0.94
N THR A 60 26.50 6.19 -0.11
CA THR A 60 26.68 7.49 -0.76
C THR A 60 25.34 8.11 -1.18
N GLY A 61 25.08 9.34 -0.72
CA GLY A 61 23.88 10.09 -1.08
C GLY A 61 22.59 9.62 -0.38
N LEU A 62 22.69 8.70 0.58
CA LEU A 62 21.57 8.28 1.41
C LEU A 62 21.52 9.10 2.71
N GLY A 63 20.31 9.44 3.17
CA GLY A 63 20.09 9.98 4.52
C GLY A 63 19.67 8.87 5.47
N THR A 64 20.04 8.97 6.75
CA THR A 64 19.56 8.02 7.76
C THR A 64 18.07 8.21 8.02
N LEU A 65 17.40 7.16 8.48
CA LEU A 65 15.99 7.25 8.88
C LEU A 65 15.79 8.29 9.99
N LYS A 66 16.76 8.35 10.91
CA LYS A 66 16.80 9.36 11.98
C LYS A 66 16.79 10.79 11.45
N GLU A 67 17.57 11.08 10.41
CA GLU A 67 17.59 12.40 9.78
C GLU A 67 16.31 12.67 8.98
N TYR A 68 15.78 11.65 8.30
CA TYR A 68 14.54 11.77 7.52
C TYR A 68 13.32 12.07 8.39
N LEU A 69 13.28 11.50 9.59
CA LEU A 69 12.23 11.72 10.59
C LEU A 69 12.61 12.80 11.62
N ALA A 70 13.65 13.61 11.32
CA ALA A 70 14.01 14.72 12.19
C ALA A 70 13.01 15.88 12.02
N GLY A 71 12.52 16.39 13.14
CA GLY A 71 11.53 17.47 13.18
C GLY A 71 10.09 16.97 13.24
N GLU A 72 9.15 17.82 12.85
CA GLU A 72 7.72 17.48 12.84
C GLU A 72 7.41 16.51 11.70
N VAL A 73 6.87 15.35 12.05
CA VAL A 73 6.53 14.27 11.11
C VAL A 73 5.03 14.11 10.98
N LYS A 74 4.58 13.81 9.76
CA LYS A 74 3.17 13.58 9.43
C LYS A 74 2.82 12.11 9.44
N ARG A 75 1.55 11.82 9.68
CA ARG A 75 0.94 10.48 9.67
C ARG A 75 1.35 9.67 8.46
N ASN A 76 1.14 10.20 7.25
CA ASN A 76 1.44 9.45 6.01
C ASN A 76 2.92 9.13 5.87
N GLN A 77 3.80 10.04 6.32
CA GLN A 77 5.24 9.83 6.30
C GLN A 77 5.64 8.67 7.23
N ILE A 78 5.06 8.62 8.44
CA ILE A 78 5.32 7.57 9.41
C ILE A 78 4.82 6.21 8.90
N LEU A 79 3.58 6.15 8.44
CA LEU A 79 2.99 4.92 7.92
C LEU A 79 3.76 4.39 6.69
N ALA A 80 4.13 5.28 5.76
CA ALA A 80 4.90 4.92 4.58
C ALA A 80 6.29 4.35 4.93
N VAL A 81 6.99 4.93 5.91
CA VAL A 81 8.29 4.42 6.37
C VAL A 81 8.14 3.03 7.00
N ILE A 82 7.17 2.85 7.90
CA ILE A 82 6.99 1.56 8.59
C ILE A 82 6.58 0.49 7.57
N GLU A 83 5.71 0.81 6.63
CA GLU A 83 5.33 -0.09 5.53
C GLU A 83 6.54 -0.43 4.66
N ALA A 84 7.34 0.56 4.28
CA ALA A 84 8.53 0.35 3.46
C ALA A 84 9.56 -0.55 4.15
N ILE A 85 9.78 -0.40 5.46
CA ILE A 85 10.65 -1.32 6.23
C ILE A 85 10.08 -2.74 6.18
N ALA A 86 8.78 -2.91 6.39
CA ALA A 86 8.15 -4.22 6.29
C ALA A 86 8.28 -4.84 4.89
N ASP A 87 8.08 -4.04 3.84
CA ASP A 87 8.25 -4.46 2.45
C ASP A 87 9.66 -4.93 2.13
N VAL A 88 10.68 -4.24 2.62
CA VAL A 88 12.08 -4.63 2.43
C VAL A 88 12.36 -5.98 3.06
N VAL A 89 11.88 -6.21 4.29
CA VAL A 89 12.11 -7.47 5.01
C VAL A 89 11.33 -8.63 4.37
N ILE A 90 10.07 -8.42 3.99
CA ILE A 90 9.24 -9.44 3.32
C ILE A 90 9.86 -9.80 1.96
N THR A 91 10.20 -8.79 1.15
CA THR A 91 10.85 -9.01 -0.15
C THR A 91 12.17 -9.74 0.01
N GLY A 92 12.96 -9.45 1.05
CA GLY A 92 14.17 -10.20 1.38
C GLY A 92 13.96 -11.69 1.56
N GLY A 93 12.81 -12.09 2.11
CA GLY A 93 12.42 -13.50 2.25
C GLY A 93 12.36 -14.23 0.91
N ASP A 94 11.93 -13.57 -0.17
CA ASP A 94 11.92 -14.13 -1.54
C ASP A 94 13.33 -14.44 -2.05
N TYR A 95 14.35 -13.77 -1.48
CA TYR A 95 15.77 -13.97 -1.75
C TYR A 95 16.47 -14.80 -0.66
N MET A 96 15.72 -15.58 0.11
CA MET A 96 16.25 -16.42 1.19
C MET A 96 17.00 -15.67 2.30
N LEU A 97 16.74 -14.36 2.46
CA LEU A 97 17.29 -13.58 3.56
C LEU A 97 16.48 -13.81 4.84
N LEU A 98 17.17 -14.10 5.94
CA LEU A 98 16.54 -14.25 7.25
C LEU A 98 16.22 -12.88 7.86
N GLN A 99 15.07 -12.75 8.52
CA GLN A 99 14.69 -11.51 9.22
C GLN A 99 15.75 -11.08 10.25
N SER A 100 16.43 -12.03 10.90
CA SER A 100 17.50 -11.78 11.87
C SER A 100 18.73 -11.11 11.27
N SER A 101 18.96 -11.23 9.97
CA SER A 101 20.12 -10.65 9.28
C SER A 101 19.98 -9.13 9.05
N TYR A 102 18.76 -8.60 9.09
CA TYR A 102 18.49 -7.16 8.97
C TYR A 102 18.82 -6.42 10.28
N ILE A 103 19.47 -5.27 10.15
CA ILE A 103 19.73 -4.39 11.30
C ILE A 103 18.57 -3.40 11.45
N LEU A 104 17.86 -3.47 12.58
CA LEU A 104 16.77 -2.56 12.91
C LEU A 104 17.26 -1.42 13.82
N ASP A 105 17.85 -0.38 13.21
CA ASP A 105 18.28 0.83 13.91
C ASP A 105 18.12 2.07 13.02
N GLU A 106 17.53 3.15 13.56
CA GLU A 106 17.25 4.42 12.86
C GLU A 106 18.48 5.10 12.24
N SER A 107 19.68 4.78 12.73
CA SER A 107 20.96 5.32 12.26
C SER A 107 21.59 4.46 11.15
N THR A 108 21.01 3.30 10.86
CA THR A 108 21.52 2.32 9.87
C THR A 108 20.46 1.86 8.87
N ILE A 109 19.22 2.27 9.07
CA ILE A 109 18.19 2.28 8.04
C ILE A 109 18.32 3.60 7.29
N PHE A 110 18.24 3.56 5.97
CA PHE A 110 18.45 4.72 5.13
C PHE A 110 17.24 4.99 4.25
N VAL A 111 17.05 6.27 3.94
CA VAL A 111 16.03 6.76 3.01
C VAL A 111 16.75 7.46 1.86
N ASN A 112 16.40 7.09 0.64
CA ASN A 112 16.89 7.79 -0.54
C ASN A 112 16.18 9.16 -0.66
N PRO A 113 16.88 10.30 -0.59
CA PRO A 113 16.24 11.62 -0.56
C PRO A 113 15.47 11.99 -1.85
N GLN A 114 15.73 11.28 -2.96
CA GLN A 114 15.10 11.57 -4.26
C GLN A 114 13.86 10.70 -4.51
N SER A 115 13.88 9.46 -4.05
CA SER A 115 12.83 8.47 -4.34
C SER A 115 12.01 8.05 -3.12
N GLU A 116 12.40 8.53 -1.93
CA GLU A 116 11.85 8.14 -0.62
C GLU A 116 11.92 6.63 -0.35
N ALA A 117 12.67 5.89 -1.17
CA ALA A 117 12.84 4.46 -1.01
C ALA A 117 13.68 4.17 0.24
N VAL A 118 13.16 3.31 1.12
CA VAL A 118 13.88 2.76 2.26
C VAL A 118 14.85 1.68 1.78
N VAL A 119 16.09 1.73 2.28
CA VAL A 119 17.09 0.68 2.10
C VAL A 119 17.73 0.33 3.44
N MET A 120 18.00 -0.96 3.66
CA MET A 120 18.44 -1.50 4.94
C MET A 120 19.74 -2.28 4.80
N ILE A 121 20.52 -2.30 5.89
CA ILE A 121 21.73 -3.13 5.98
C ILE A 121 21.33 -4.56 6.35
N VAL A 122 21.91 -5.52 5.64
CA VAL A 122 21.83 -6.95 5.93
C VAL A 122 23.23 -7.45 6.27
N VAL A 123 23.41 -8.01 7.46
CA VAL A 123 24.70 -8.57 7.90
C VAL A 123 24.62 -10.10 7.84
N PRO A 124 25.42 -10.77 6.97
CA PRO A 124 25.45 -12.23 6.82
C PRO A 124 26.18 -12.93 7.98
N VAL A 125 25.80 -12.66 9.23
CA VAL A 125 26.31 -13.37 10.41
C VAL A 125 25.14 -13.96 11.20
N GLU A 126 25.32 -15.14 11.79
CA GLU A 126 24.36 -15.71 12.72
C GLU A 126 24.25 -14.80 13.94
N ARG A 127 23.14 -14.08 14.04
CA ARG A 127 22.85 -13.14 15.13
C ARG A 127 21.47 -13.37 15.69
N ILE A 128 21.29 -12.98 16.94
CA ILE A 128 19.97 -12.87 17.56
C ILE A 128 19.24 -11.73 16.85
N ALA A 129 18.03 -12.01 16.37
CA ALA A 129 17.22 -11.02 15.69
C ALA A 129 16.95 -9.83 16.61
N ASP A 130 17.01 -8.62 16.06
CA ASP A 130 16.44 -7.45 16.72
C ASP A 130 14.94 -7.69 16.94
N GLU A 131 14.39 -7.23 18.06
CA GLU A 131 12.95 -7.36 18.34
C GLU A 131 12.19 -6.26 17.56
N PRO A 132 11.45 -6.60 16.48
CA PRO A 132 10.82 -5.57 15.64
C PRO A 132 9.80 -4.75 16.42
N CYS A 133 9.04 -5.37 17.32
CA CYS A 133 8.11 -4.67 18.21
C CYS A 133 8.82 -3.61 19.07
N ALA A 134 9.99 -3.94 19.63
CA ALA A 134 10.75 -3.00 20.44
C ALA A 134 11.28 -1.84 19.60
N PHE A 135 11.80 -2.14 18.40
CA PHE A 135 12.26 -1.14 17.44
C PHE A 135 11.15 -0.16 17.05
N PHE A 136 10.01 -0.65 16.54
CA PHE A 136 8.92 0.22 16.10
C PHE A 136 8.28 1.00 17.25
N ARG A 137 8.18 0.41 18.45
CA ARG A 137 7.70 1.15 19.63
C ARG A 137 8.65 2.28 20.00
N LYS A 138 9.96 2.02 20.06
CA LYS A 138 10.98 3.05 20.30
C LYS A 138 10.87 4.15 19.25
N LEU A 139 10.80 3.78 17.97
CA LEU A 139 10.64 4.73 16.87
C LEU A 139 9.42 5.63 17.10
N LEU A 140 8.24 5.05 17.34
CA LEU A 140 7.01 5.83 17.60
C LEU A 140 7.11 6.72 18.86
N PHE A 141 7.85 6.33 19.90
CA PHE A 141 8.01 7.19 21.08
C PHE A 141 8.93 8.39 20.86
N ASP A 142 9.93 8.26 19.99
CA ASP A 142 10.96 9.27 19.78
C ASP A 142 10.56 10.37 18.76
N LEU A 143 9.44 10.19 18.06
CA LEU A 143 8.97 11.11 17.02
C LEU A 143 8.27 12.35 17.57
N HIS A 144 8.48 13.48 16.88
CA HIS A 144 7.76 14.72 17.12
C HIS A 144 6.61 14.81 16.11
N TYR A 145 5.39 14.55 16.56
CA TYR A 145 4.21 14.50 15.70
C TYR A 145 3.69 15.91 15.37
N ASP A 146 3.21 16.10 14.13
CA ASP A 146 2.43 17.26 13.75
C ASP A 146 1.11 17.29 14.55
N GLN A 147 0.98 18.25 15.47
CA GLN A 147 -0.17 18.36 16.37
C GLN A 147 -1.47 18.75 15.65
N SER A 148 -1.40 19.14 14.37
CA SER A 148 -2.59 19.42 13.57
C SER A 148 -3.27 18.15 13.03
N GLU A 149 -2.60 17.00 13.09
CA GLU A 149 -3.11 15.73 12.57
C GLU A 149 -3.73 14.83 13.66
N ASP A 150 -4.64 13.95 13.23
CA ASP A 150 -5.20 12.91 14.08
C ASP A 150 -4.12 11.83 14.36
N CYS A 151 -3.53 11.91 15.56
CA CYS A 151 -2.49 10.99 16.02
C CYS A 151 -3.05 9.68 16.63
N SER A 152 -4.36 9.40 16.51
CA SER A 152 -4.97 8.16 17.03
C SER A 152 -4.37 6.88 16.43
N PHE A 153 -3.84 6.96 15.20
CA PHE A 153 -3.14 5.84 14.56
C PHE A 153 -1.92 5.35 15.36
N VAL A 154 -1.26 6.24 16.11
CA VAL A 154 -0.11 5.89 16.95
C VAL A 154 -0.55 4.92 18.05
N ALA A 155 -1.70 5.18 18.67
CA ALA A 155 -2.24 4.30 19.71
C ALA A 155 -2.61 2.93 19.14
N ALA A 156 -3.21 2.88 17.94
CA ALA A 156 -3.51 1.63 17.25
C ALA A 156 -2.24 0.81 16.95
N LEU A 157 -1.21 1.45 16.38
CA LEU A 157 0.09 0.81 16.14
C LEU A 157 0.74 0.33 17.43
N LEU A 158 0.76 1.13 18.49
CA LEU A 158 1.33 0.72 19.77
C LEU A 158 0.57 -0.45 20.41
N ASN A 159 -0.75 -0.49 20.27
CA ASN A 159 -1.57 -1.61 20.71
C ASN A 159 -1.24 -2.89 19.93
N PHE A 160 -1.15 -2.80 18.60
CA PHE A 160 -0.72 -3.91 17.75
C PHE A 160 0.67 -4.43 18.14
N LEU A 161 1.66 -3.53 18.29
CA LEU A 161 3.04 -3.89 18.66
C LEU A 161 3.17 -4.42 20.09
N GLY A 162 2.20 -4.10 20.96
CA GLY A 162 2.11 -4.58 22.34
C GLY A 162 1.22 -5.81 22.53
N ALA A 163 0.60 -6.32 21.47
CA ALA A 163 -0.28 -7.48 21.54
C ALA A 163 0.49 -8.73 21.99
N LYS A 164 -0.22 -9.66 22.66
CA LYS A 164 0.36 -10.94 23.09
C LYS A 164 0.59 -11.91 21.92
N GLU A 165 0.02 -11.62 20.76
CA GLU A 165 0.16 -12.44 19.57
C GLU A 165 1.58 -12.35 18.99
N LYS A 166 1.96 -13.37 18.21
CA LYS A 166 3.29 -13.40 17.59
C LYS A 166 3.34 -12.36 16.46
N PHE A 167 4.25 -11.40 16.59
CA PHE A 167 4.51 -10.41 15.55
C PHE A 167 4.94 -11.05 14.22
N SER A 168 4.45 -10.49 13.13
CA SER A 168 4.96 -10.71 11.77
C SER A 168 4.88 -9.42 10.96
N PHE A 169 5.79 -9.25 10.00
CA PHE A 169 5.78 -8.09 9.10
C PHE A 169 4.52 -8.07 8.21
N ASP A 170 3.97 -9.23 7.85
CA ASP A 170 2.70 -9.34 7.13
C ASP A 170 1.53 -8.79 7.96
N ALA A 171 1.45 -9.13 9.24
CA ALA A 171 0.42 -8.60 10.14
C ALA A 171 0.59 -7.09 10.33
N LEU A 172 1.82 -6.60 10.46
CA LEU A 172 2.10 -5.16 10.53
C LEU A 172 1.61 -4.42 9.28
N LYS A 173 1.84 -4.98 8.08
CA LYS A 173 1.31 -4.41 6.84
C LYS A 173 -0.21 -4.35 6.81
N LYS A 174 -0.89 -5.40 7.28
CA LYS A 174 -2.36 -5.43 7.38
C LYS A 174 -2.89 -4.37 8.34
N GLU A 175 -2.19 -4.14 9.45
CA GLU A 175 -2.54 -3.09 10.40
C GLU A 175 -2.38 -1.70 9.77
N ILE A 176 -1.24 -1.41 9.15
CA ILE A 176 -0.98 -0.13 8.46
C ILE A 176 -2.04 0.12 7.37
N PHE A 177 -2.36 -0.92 6.60
CA PHE A 177 -3.41 -0.88 5.59
C PHE A 177 -4.76 -0.50 6.18
N THR A 178 -5.14 -1.10 7.31
CA THR A 178 -6.40 -0.80 8.02
C THR A 178 -6.42 0.66 8.45
N LEU A 179 -5.33 1.17 9.01
CA LEU A 179 -5.21 2.56 9.44
C LEU A 179 -5.33 3.53 8.26
N CYS A 180 -4.65 3.27 7.14
CA CYS A 180 -4.79 4.06 5.92
C CYS A 180 -6.26 4.13 5.46
N ASN A 181 -7.00 3.04 5.58
CA ASN A 181 -8.38 2.93 5.14
C ASN A 181 -9.41 3.58 6.08
N GLU A 182 -9.19 3.58 7.40
CA GLU A 182 -10.06 4.27 8.36
C GLU A 182 -10.14 5.78 8.10
N THR A 183 -9.04 6.36 7.62
CA THR A 183 -8.96 7.79 7.28
C THR A 183 -9.73 8.12 6.00
N LEU A 184 -9.70 7.22 5.01
CA LEU A 184 -10.46 7.33 3.75
C LEU A 184 -11.97 7.22 3.99
N ASN A 185 -12.41 6.27 4.81
CA ASN A 185 -13.83 6.10 5.13
C ASN A 185 -14.41 7.33 5.84
N LYS A 186 -13.64 7.93 6.77
CA LYS A 186 -14.01 9.18 7.48
C LYS A 186 -14.12 10.37 6.52
N ALA A 187 -13.16 10.53 5.60
CA ALA A 187 -13.18 11.58 4.58
C ALA A 187 -14.35 11.44 3.59
N ILE A 188 -14.74 10.21 3.22
CA ILE A 188 -15.88 9.95 2.35
C ILE A 188 -17.22 10.23 3.07
N THR A 189 -17.33 9.89 4.36
CA THR A 189 -18.52 10.20 5.16
C THR A 189 -18.68 11.70 5.42
N ASP A 190 -17.59 12.45 5.61
CA ASP A 190 -17.64 13.91 5.83
C ASP A 190 -18.05 14.68 4.56
N VAL A 191 -17.70 14.17 3.37
CA VAL A 191 -18.16 14.72 2.08
C VAL A 191 -19.65 14.47 1.83
N LYS A 192 -20.22 13.36 2.33
CA LYS A 192 -21.67 13.09 2.28
C LYS A 192 -22.47 13.96 3.28
N ALA A 193 -21.81 14.61 4.24
CA ALA A 193 -22.44 15.42 5.30
C ALA A 193 -22.35 16.94 5.08
N ALA A 194 -21.63 17.42 4.06
CA ALA A 194 -21.57 18.85 3.74
C ALA A 194 -22.88 19.30 3.05
N PRO A 195 -23.58 20.35 3.54
CA PRO A 195 -24.78 20.86 2.89
C PRO A 195 -24.40 21.45 1.54
N VAL A 196 -25.14 21.05 0.49
CA VAL A 196 -25.06 21.66 -0.84
C VAL A 196 -25.47 23.11 -0.70
N THR A 197 -24.48 24.02 -0.64
CA THR A 197 -24.76 25.46 -0.70
C THR A 197 -25.10 25.81 -2.14
N THR A 198 -26.38 26.08 -2.37
CA THR A 198 -26.95 26.68 -3.57
C THR A 198 -26.18 27.95 -3.94
N GLY A 199 -25.42 27.91 -5.03
CA GLY A 199 -24.87 29.09 -5.70
C GLY A 199 -25.85 29.62 -6.74
N GLU A 200 -26.08 30.93 -6.71
CA GLU A 200 -27.01 31.73 -7.50
C GLU A 200 -26.81 31.66 -9.04
N PRO A 201 -27.84 32.03 -9.83
CA PRO A 201 -27.96 31.65 -11.24
C PRO A 201 -27.18 32.55 -12.19
N PHE A 202 -26.56 31.94 -13.20
CA PHE A 202 -26.07 32.64 -14.39
C PHE A 202 -27.25 32.98 -15.31
N SER A 203 -27.41 34.28 -15.57
CA SER A 203 -28.40 34.87 -16.46
C SER A 203 -28.03 34.72 -17.95
N ASP A 204 -29.08 34.49 -18.73
CA ASP A 204 -29.32 34.91 -20.12
C ASP A 204 -28.47 34.32 -21.27
N LEU A 205 -29.10 33.43 -22.03
CA LEU A 205 -29.41 33.68 -23.45
C LEU A 205 -30.78 33.04 -23.79
N GLN A 206 -31.75 33.91 -24.07
CA GLN A 206 -33.10 33.61 -24.59
C GLN A 206 -33.02 32.91 -25.96
N ASP A 207 -33.90 31.94 -26.26
CA ASP A 207 -35.28 32.20 -26.71
C ASP A 207 -35.93 30.95 -27.37
N LYS A 208 -37.07 30.50 -26.82
CA LYS A 208 -38.36 30.17 -27.49
C LYS A 208 -39.12 28.96 -26.93
N LYS A 209 -40.12 29.31 -26.11
CA LYS A 209 -41.52 28.83 -26.05
C LYS A 209 -41.85 27.48 -26.71
N ASP A 210 -42.45 26.55 -25.96
CA ASP A 210 -43.90 26.57 -25.80
C ASP A 210 -44.37 25.80 -24.55
N SER A 211 -45.61 26.09 -24.18
CA SER A 211 -46.29 25.98 -22.90
C SER A 211 -47.10 24.69 -22.73
N SER A 212 -47.20 24.18 -21.49
CA SER A 212 -48.46 23.92 -20.75
C SER A 212 -48.24 22.98 -19.55
N GLU A 213 -49.12 23.15 -18.57
CA GLU A 213 -48.94 22.94 -17.13
C GLU A 213 -49.17 21.52 -16.60
N GLU A 214 -48.55 21.31 -15.44
CA GLU A 214 -48.80 20.40 -14.32
C GLU A 214 -50.19 19.71 -14.22
N LEU A 215 -50.22 18.42 -13.86
CA LEU A 215 -50.97 17.91 -12.70
C LEU A 215 -50.71 16.42 -12.37
N TYR A 216 -51.06 16.06 -11.12
CA TYR A 216 -51.20 14.74 -10.47
C TYR A 216 -49.96 14.22 -9.73
N GLN A 217 -49.78 14.43 -8.41
CA GLN A 217 -50.58 14.03 -7.22
C GLN A 217 -50.90 12.53 -7.08
N GLN A 218 -50.36 12.01 -5.98
CA GLN A 218 -50.57 10.72 -5.30
C GLN A 218 -51.98 10.13 -5.34
N LYS A 219 -52.04 8.80 -5.40
CA LYS A 219 -52.91 7.96 -4.56
C LYS A 219 -52.45 6.50 -4.59
N ASN A 220 -52.11 5.96 -3.42
CA ASN A 220 -52.18 4.52 -3.15
C ASN A 220 -53.10 4.37 -1.93
N THR A 221 -54.15 3.56 -2.05
CA THR A 221 -55.02 3.14 -0.94
C THR A 221 -55.66 1.80 -1.29
N ASP A 222 -55.28 0.81 -0.47
CA ASP A 222 -56.04 -0.28 0.15
C ASP A 222 -56.81 -1.37 -0.63
N GLN A 223 -56.40 -2.61 -0.26
CA GLN A 223 -57.16 -3.80 0.16
C GLN A 223 -58.14 -4.49 -0.80
N TRP A 224 -57.92 -5.80 -1.06
CA TRP A 224 -58.91 -6.90 -1.00
C TRP A 224 -58.22 -8.23 -0.58
N GLU A 225 -58.83 -8.97 0.35
CA GLU A 225 -58.49 -10.33 0.83
C GLU A 225 -59.45 -11.41 0.25
N ASP A 226 -59.13 -12.69 0.57
CA ASP A 226 -59.90 -13.96 0.57
C ASP A 226 -59.57 -14.97 -0.56
N GLU A 227 -58.79 -16.05 -0.28
CA GLU A 227 -59.16 -17.45 0.16
C GLU A 227 -59.46 -18.39 -1.05
N ASP A 228 -59.09 -19.68 -1.18
CA ASP A 228 -58.53 -20.74 -0.32
C ASP A 228 -57.99 -21.95 -1.17
N ASP A 229 -57.13 -22.76 -0.55
CA ASP A 229 -56.82 -24.21 -0.69
C ASP A 229 -56.32 -24.93 -1.99
N SER A 230 -55.09 -25.49 -1.93
CA SER A 230 -54.83 -26.94 -2.02
C SER A 230 -53.33 -27.31 -1.95
N ASP A 231 -53.05 -28.37 -1.19
CA ASP A 231 -51.74 -28.99 -0.94
C ASP A 231 -50.94 -29.35 -2.21
N GLU A 232 -49.77 -28.74 -2.40
CA GLU A 232 -48.65 -29.38 -3.10
C GLU A 232 -47.34 -29.18 -2.32
N THR A 233 -46.78 -30.30 -1.87
CA THR A 233 -45.47 -30.39 -1.26
C THR A 233 -44.40 -30.14 -2.33
N VAL A 234 -43.73 -28.99 -2.32
CA VAL A 234 -42.60 -28.70 -3.20
C VAL A 234 -41.32 -28.54 -2.38
N LEU A 235 -40.27 -29.19 -2.89
CA LEU A 235 -38.95 -29.42 -2.33
C LEU A 235 -38.33 -28.19 -1.63
N LEU A 236 -37.53 -28.48 -0.59
CA LEU A 236 -36.46 -27.63 -0.06
C LEU A 236 -35.55 -27.16 -1.21
N GLY A 237 -35.90 -26.00 -1.78
CA GLY A 237 -35.10 -25.27 -2.74
C GLY A 237 -34.05 -24.46 -2.01
N GLU A 238 -32.83 -24.60 -2.49
CA GLU A 238 -31.58 -24.01 -2.02
C GLU A 238 -31.75 -22.53 -1.61
N GLU A 239 -31.10 -22.16 -0.51
CA GLU A 239 -30.87 -20.78 -0.14
C GLU A 239 -30.24 -20.07 -1.35
N THR A 240 -31.01 -19.25 -2.05
CA THR A 240 -30.48 -18.41 -3.12
C THR A 240 -29.51 -17.43 -2.47
N GLU A 241 -28.22 -17.73 -2.58
CA GLU A 241 -27.14 -16.79 -2.33
C GLU A 241 -27.51 -15.48 -3.03
N ALA A 242 -27.58 -14.38 -2.28
CA ALA A 242 -27.75 -13.07 -2.86
C ALA A 242 -26.64 -12.87 -3.90
N HIS A 243 -27.02 -12.78 -5.19
CA HIS A 243 -26.07 -12.50 -6.27
C HIS A 243 -25.53 -11.09 -6.09
N PHE A 244 -24.42 -10.97 -5.37
CA PHE A 244 -23.62 -9.75 -5.35
C PHE A 244 -22.94 -9.59 -6.71
N PRO A 245 -22.94 -8.37 -7.28
CA PRO A 245 -22.28 -8.13 -8.56
C PRO A 245 -20.80 -8.49 -8.47
N ARG A 246 -20.29 -9.22 -9.46
CA ARG A 246 -18.87 -9.54 -9.55
C ARG A 246 -18.16 -8.44 -10.33
N PHE A 247 -17.00 -8.05 -9.85
CA PHE A 247 -16.19 -7.00 -10.46
C PHE A 247 -14.95 -7.62 -11.09
N LEU A 248 -14.78 -7.45 -12.39
CA LEU A 248 -13.68 -8.04 -13.15
C LEU A 248 -12.80 -6.96 -13.79
N ILE A 249 -11.51 -7.25 -13.86
CA ILE A 249 -10.51 -6.49 -14.60
C ILE A 249 -9.92 -7.40 -15.67
N HIS A 250 -10.13 -7.06 -16.93
CA HIS A 250 -9.61 -7.79 -18.09
C HIS A 250 -8.36 -7.09 -18.60
N ARG A 251 -7.24 -7.83 -18.67
CA ARG A 251 -6.01 -7.34 -19.27
C ARG A 251 -6.02 -7.62 -20.76
N ILE A 252 -6.17 -6.58 -21.57
CA ILE A 252 -6.37 -6.67 -23.02
C ILE A 252 -5.21 -7.40 -23.71
N LYS A 253 -3.97 -7.10 -23.29
CA LYS A 253 -2.78 -7.63 -23.94
C LYS A 253 -2.60 -9.15 -23.79
N THR A 254 -2.95 -9.70 -22.62
CA THR A 254 -2.69 -11.11 -22.28
C THR A 254 -3.96 -11.96 -22.26
N GLY A 255 -5.15 -11.33 -22.18
CA GLY A 255 -6.42 -12.01 -21.94
C GLY A 255 -6.62 -12.46 -20.49
N GLU A 256 -5.71 -12.12 -19.57
CA GLU A 256 -5.85 -12.43 -18.15
C GLU A 256 -7.04 -11.67 -17.56
N THR A 257 -7.81 -12.33 -16.70
CA THR A 257 -8.94 -11.72 -15.99
C THR A 257 -8.73 -11.86 -14.50
N TYR A 258 -8.94 -10.76 -13.78
CA TYR A 258 -8.77 -10.69 -12.34
C TYR A 258 -10.09 -10.28 -11.69
N GLU A 259 -10.48 -10.99 -10.63
CA GLU A 259 -11.69 -10.69 -9.87
C GLU A 259 -11.36 -9.86 -8.64
N ILE A 260 -12.10 -8.77 -8.44
CA ILE A 260 -11.99 -7.90 -7.27
C ILE A 260 -12.88 -8.48 -6.17
N LYS A 261 -12.25 -9.18 -5.21
CA LYS A 261 -12.95 -9.85 -4.10
C LYS A 261 -12.93 -9.07 -2.80
N GLU A 262 -12.02 -8.11 -2.69
CA GLU A 262 -11.77 -7.36 -1.47
C GLU A 262 -12.26 -5.91 -1.59
N LYS A 263 -12.52 -5.27 -0.46
CA LYS A 263 -12.98 -3.88 -0.42
C LYS A 263 -11.94 -2.88 -0.95
N MET A 264 -10.67 -3.25 -0.92
CA MET A 264 -9.59 -2.44 -1.45
C MET A 264 -8.55 -3.37 -2.06
N VAL A 265 -8.16 -3.12 -3.30
CA VAL A 265 -7.31 -3.99 -4.11
C VAL A 265 -6.22 -3.17 -4.76
N ARG A 266 -4.96 -3.50 -4.47
CA ARG A 266 -3.80 -2.87 -5.10
C ARG A 266 -3.53 -3.56 -6.43
N ILE A 267 -3.38 -2.75 -7.47
CA ILE A 267 -3.02 -3.20 -8.80
C ILE A 267 -1.63 -2.68 -9.17
N GLY A 268 -0.74 -3.58 -9.57
CA GLY A 268 0.65 -3.23 -9.82
C GLY A 268 1.48 -4.39 -10.32
N ARG A 269 2.80 -4.20 -10.41
CA ARG A 269 3.74 -5.19 -10.94
C ARG A 269 4.18 -6.23 -9.91
N SER A 270 4.02 -5.95 -8.61
CA SER A 270 4.75 -6.66 -7.56
C SER A 270 3.86 -7.69 -6.84
N PRO A 271 4.12 -9.01 -6.99
CA PRO A 271 3.34 -10.08 -6.36
C PRO A 271 3.37 -10.10 -4.84
N SER A 272 4.39 -9.48 -4.23
CA SER A 272 4.51 -9.38 -2.77
C SER A 272 3.60 -8.32 -2.14
N VAL A 273 3.03 -7.40 -2.93
CA VAL A 273 2.30 -6.22 -2.41
C VAL A 273 1.01 -5.87 -3.18
N CYS A 274 0.67 -6.60 -4.23
CA CYS A 274 -0.53 -6.36 -5.03
C CYS A 274 -1.42 -7.59 -5.09
N GLU A 275 -2.71 -7.41 -4.86
CA GLU A 275 -3.71 -8.45 -5.02
C GLU A 275 -3.98 -8.71 -6.52
N ILE A 276 -3.91 -7.67 -7.37
CA ILE A 276 -3.91 -7.80 -8.82
C ILE A 276 -2.52 -7.51 -9.39
N CYS A 277 -1.88 -8.56 -9.90
CA CYS A 277 -0.50 -8.51 -10.38
C CYS A 277 -0.38 -8.54 -11.90
N LEU A 278 0.00 -7.39 -12.45
CA LEU A 278 0.28 -7.18 -13.86
C LEU A 278 1.75 -7.48 -14.17
N LEU A 279 2.09 -8.77 -14.20
CA LEU A 279 3.46 -9.24 -14.42
C LEU A 279 3.97 -8.91 -15.83
N GLY A 280 5.29 -8.84 -15.97
CA GLY A 280 5.97 -8.67 -17.27
C GLY A 280 6.00 -7.25 -17.83
N ASN A 281 5.50 -6.24 -17.11
CA ASN A 281 5.49 -4.86 -17.59
C ASN A 281 6.24 -3.90 -16.64
N ARG A 282 7.44 -3.47 -17.06
CA ARG A 282 8.27 -2.49 -16.32
C ARG A 282 7.69 -1.07 -16.31
N GLY A 283 6.72 -0.78 -17.16
CA GLY A 283 5.98 0.48 -17.17
C GLY A 283 4.98 0.60 -16.01
N ILE A 284 4.75 -0.49 -15.27
CA ILE A 284 3.82 -0.52 -14.14
C ILE A 284 4.61 -0.41 -12.83
N GLY A 285 4.21 0.51 -11.95
CA GLY A 285 4.75 0.65 -10.59
C GLY A 285 4.57 -0.63 -9.76
N ARG A 286 5.32 -0.74 -8.65
CA ARG A 286 5.20 -1.88 -7.72
C ARG A 286 3.77 -2.00 -7.21
N ILE A 287 3.22 -0.89 -6.74
CA ILE A 287 1.79 -0.60 -6.58
C ILE A 287 1.54 0.60 -7.48
N HIS A 288 0.66 0.46 -8.49
CA HIS A 288 0.45 1.50 -9.49
C HIS A 288 -0.81 2.31 -9.22
N ALA A 289 -1.90 1.60 -8.97
CA ALA A 289 -3.19 2.18 -8.65
C ALA A 289 -3.87 1.33 -7.58
N ILE A 290 -4.90 1.90 -6.98
CA ILE A 290 -5.67 1.27 -5.92
C ILE A 290 -7.14 1.30 -6.33
N LEU A 291 -7.79 0.15 -6.21
CA LEU A 291 -9.22 -0.02 -6.45
C LEU A 291 -9.94 -0.08 -5.11
N HIS A 292 -11.04 0.65 -4.98
CA HIS A 292 -11.88 0.71 -3.78
C HIS A 292 -13.28 0.25 -4.12
N VAL A 293 -13.80 -0.75 -3.42
CA VAL A 293 -15.18 -1.24 -3.56
C VAL A 293 -16.02 -0.67 -2.43
N ASN A 294 -16.96 0.21 -2.76
CA ASN A 294 -17.85 0.85 -1.79
C ASN A 294 -19.28 0.94 -2.34
N ASP A 295 -20.26 0.59 -1.50
CA ASP A 295 -21.70 0.65 -1.84
C ASP A 295 -22.04 0.00 -3.21
N GLY A 296 -21.38 -1.11 -3.56
CA GLY A 296 -21.57 -1.81 -4.83
C GLY A 296 -20.96 -1.14 -6.06
N ASN A 297 -20.14 -0.10 -5.86
CA ASN A 297 -19.40 0.59 -6.92
C ASN A 297 -17.89 0.39 -6.72
N VAL A 298 -17.14 0.43 -7.82
CA VAL A 298 -15.68 0.38 -7.79
C VAL A 298 -15.14 1.75 -8.15
N TYR A 299 -14.14 2.21 -7.40
CA TYR A 299 -13.43 3.46 -7.64
C TYR A 299 -11.95 3.17 -7.83
N ILE A 300 -11.27 3.99 -8.59
CA ILE A 300 -9.84 3.88 -8.84
C ILE A 300 -9.13 5.20 -8.46
N GLU A 301 -7.95 5.06 -7.87
CA GLU A 301 -7.02 6.17 -7.66
C GLU A 301 -5.61 5.79 -8.13
N ASP A 302 -4.87 6.80 -8.61
CA ASP A 302 -3.45 6.62 -8.95
C ASP A 302 -2.59 6.76 -7.68
N ASN A 303 -1.73 5.77 -7.42
CA ASN A 303 -0.87 5.74 -6.23
C ASN A 303 0.48 6.41 -6.48
N GLY A 304 0.47 7.65 -6.99
CA GLY A 304 1.69 8.41 -7.30
C GLY A 304 2.56 7.75 -8.36
N SER A 305 1.94 7.06 -9.32
CA SER A 305 2.64 6.25 -10.31
C SER A 305 3.53 7.12 -11.22
N LYS A 306 4.66 6.53 -11.61
CA LYS A 306 5.62 7.20 -12.52
C LYS A 306 5.02 7.46 -13.90
N ASN A 307 4.25 6.49 -14.41
CA ASN A 307 3.74 6.51 -15.79
C ASN A 307 2.25 6.89 -15.90
N LYS A 308 1.64 7.26 -14.78
CA LYS A 308 0.26 7.76 -14.65
C LYS A 308 -0.81 6.72 -14.98
N THR A 309 -1.97 6.91 -14.37
CA THR A 309 -3.18 6.13 -14.61
C THR A 309 -4.18 6.98 -15.38
N TYR A 310 -4.87 6.37 -16.35
CA TYR A 310 -5.93 7.00 -17.13
C TYR A 310 -7.21 6.17 -17.08
N LEU A 311 -8.34 6.85 -17.06
CA LEU A 311 -9.70 6.30 -17.14
C LEU A 311 -10.39 6.92 -18.35
N ASP A 312 -10.80 6.10 -19.32
CA ASP A 312 -11.45 6.52 -20.57
C ASP A 312 -10.69 7.63 -21.34
N GLY A 313 -9.36 7.63 -21.21
CA GLY A 313 -8.46 8.60 -21.83
C GLY A 313 -8.15 9.84 -20.97
N GLU A 314 -8.89 10.08 -19.90
CA GLU A 314 -8.63 11.15 -18.94
C GLU A 314 -7.62 10.69 -17.88
N GLN A 315 -6.64 11.53 -17.55
CA GLN A 315 -5.65 11.20 -16.53
C GLN A 315 -6.27 11.32 -15.13
N ILE A 316 -6.04 10.31 -14.29
CA ILE A 316 -6.32 10.39 -12.86
C ILE A 316 -5.14 11.11 -12.20
N ILE A 317 -5.43 12.23 -11.54
CA ILE A 317 -4.41 13.02 -10.83
C ILE A 317 -4.22 12.40 -9.42
N PRO A 318 -2.99 12.02 -9.04
CA PRO A 318 -2.72 11.48 -7.72
C PRO A 318 -3.11 12.47 -6.61
N GLY A 319 -3.78 12.00 -5.57
CA GLY A 319 -4.25 12.82 -4.46
C GLY A 319 -5.58 13.55 -4.71
N GLU A 320 -6.17 13.44 -5.90
CA GLU A 320 -7.57 13.80 -6.12
C GLU A 320 -8.52 12.69 -5.65
N LYS A 321 -9.82 13.00 -5.60
CA LYS A 321 -10.85 12.02 -5.23
C LYS A 321 -10.84 10.82 -6.20
N PRO A 322 -10.94 9.58 -5.68
CA PRO A 322 -11.05 8.38 -6.52
C PRO A 322 -12.15 8.50 -7.56
N LYS A 323 -11.85 8.06 -8.79
CA LYS A 323 -12.79 8.10 -9.92
C LYS A 323 -13.61 6.82 -9.96
N ILE A 324 -14.92 6.93 -10.18
CA ILE A 324 -15.80 5.76 -10.29
C ILE A 324 -15.54 5.01 -11.59
N LEU A 325 -15.62 3.68 -11.54
CA LEU A 325 -15.57 2.78 -12.69
C LEU A 325 -16.99 2.35 -13.05
N HIS A 326 -17.35 2.55 -14.31
CA HIS A 326 -18.57 2.01 -14.90
C HIS A 326 -18.24 0.74 -15.69
N SER A 327 -19.18 -0.20 -15.79
CA SER A 327 -18.97 -1.40 -16.63
C SER A 327 -18.62 -0.99 -18.07
N GLY A 328 -17.57 -1.59 -18.63
CA GLY A 328 -16.95 -1.22 -19.92
C GLY A 328 -15.90 -0.10 -19.84
N ALA A 329 -15.57 0.41 -18.65
CA ALA A 329 -14.57 1.46 -18.49
C ALA A 329 -13.17 1.00 -18.92
N LYS A 330 -12.47 1.86 -19.66
CA LYS A 330 -11.12 1.59 -20.16
C LYS A 330 -10.09 2.20 -19.25
N LEU A 331 -9.28 1.35 -18.65
CA LEU A 331 -8.21 1.72 -17.75
C LEU A 331 -6.86 1.60 -18.46
N ARG A 332 -5.99 2.60 -18.28
CA ARG A 332 -4.60 2.53 -18.74
C ARG A 332 -3.64 2.84 -17.61
N LEU A 333 -2.88 1.83 -17.18
CA LEU A 333 -1.87 1.96 -16.13
C LEU A 333 -0.49 2.00 -16.79
N GLY A 334 0.08 3.20 -16.92
CA GLY A 334 1.25 3.46 -17.73
C GLY A 334 1.03 3.12 -19.20
N ASN A 335 1.55 1.96 -19.61
CA ASN A 335 1.45 1.42 -20.98
C ASN A 335 0.66 0.09 -21.04
N GLU A 336 -0.08 -0.26 -19.99
CA GLU A 336 -0.94 -1.43 -19.94
C GLU A 336 -2.40 -1.02 -20.05
N GLU A 337 -3.15 -1.65 -20.95
CA GLU A 337 -4.59 -1.41 -21.14
C GLU A 337 -5.40 -2.51 -20.48
N LEU A 338 -6.41 -2.10 -19.72
CA LEU A 338 -7.33 -2.95 -19.00
C LEU A 338 -8.76 -2.50 -19.28
N GLU A 339 -9.73 -3.40 -19.12
CA GLU A 339 -11.16 -3.12 -19.18
C GLU A 339 -11.84 -3.61 -17.91
N PHE A 340 -12.72 -2.78 -17.36
CA PHE A 340 -13.48 -3.11 -16.15
C PHE A 340 -14.88 -3.60 -16.52
N GLU A 341 -15.31 -4.72 -15.95
CA GLU A 341 -16.64 -5.31 -16.19
C GLU A 341 -17.35 -5.59 -14.86
N ILE A 342 -18.66 -5.34 -14.83
CA ILE A 342 -19.57 -5.72 -13.74
C ILE A 342 -20.46 -6.86 -14.26
N CYS A 343 -20.42 -8.02 -13.60
CA CYS A 343 -21.18 -9.21 -13.97
C CYS A 343 -22.28 -9.55 -12.96
#